data_AF-A0A976E9K5-F1
#
_entry.id   AF-A0A976E9K5-F1
#
_cell.length_a   1.000
_cell.length_b   1.000
_cell.length_c   1.000
_cell.angle_alpha   90.00
_cell.angle_beta   90.00
_cell.angle_gamma   90.00
#
_symmetry.space_group_name_H-M   'P 1'
#
loop_
_entity.id
_entity.type
_entity.pdbx_description
1 polymer ?
#
loop_
_entity_poly.entity_id
_entity_poly.type
_entity_poly.pdbx_seq_one_letter_code
_entity_poly.pdbx_strand_id
1 'polypeptide(L)' 'MEQIQDLLLDTDQRAAAVAKLFRLIEMDTEIIGQYRANGIDDAQMQQYVDLRNQNLKQLADLLHTPKLNIQLSFDKAA' A
#
# COMPACT_ATOMS: atom_id res chain seq x y z
N MET A 1 -11.92 -21.11 -21.77
CA MET A 1 -12.59 -20.74 -20.50
C MET A 1 -11.59 -20.65 -19.32
N GLU A 2 -10.47 -21.39 -19.32
CA GLU A 2 -9.45 -21.33 -18.24
C GLU A 2 -8.69 -19.99 -18.16
N GLN A 3 -8.31 -19.39 -19.30
CA GLN A 3 -7.52 -18.14 -19.33
C GLN A 3 -8.16 -16.93 -18.62
N ILE A 4 -9.49 -16.86 -18.56
CA ILE A 4 -10.20 -15.75 -17.91
C ILE A 4 -10.20 -15.91 -16.39
N GLN A 5 -10.29 -17.15 -15.87
CA GLN A 5 -10.23 -17.39 -14.44
C GLN A 5 -8.83 -17.09 -13.89
N ASP A 6 -7.77 -17.43 -14.63
CA ASP A 6 -6.39 -17.10 -14.25
C ASP A 6 -6.14 -15.59 -14.23
N LEU A 7 -6.68 -14.86 -15.22
CA LEU A 7 -6.62 -13.39 -15.28
C LEU A 7 -7.39 -12.73 -14.12
N LEU A 8 -8.55 -13.28 -13.75
CA LEU A 8 -9.34 -12.79 -12.61
C LEU A 8 -8.65 -13.08 -11.28
N LEU A 9 -8.08 -14.28 -11.10
CA LEU A 9 -7.34 -14.65 -9.89
C LEU A 9 -6.10 -13.77 -9.69
N ASP A 10 -5.36 -13.46 -10.77
CA ASP A 10 -4.23 -12.52 -10.75
C ASP A 10 -4.68 -11.09 -10.38
N THR A 11 -5.84 -10.68 -10.89
CA THR A 11 -6.42 -9.36 -10.60
C THR A 11 -6.87 -9.24 -9.14
N ASP A 12 -7.52 -10.27 -8.59
CA ASP A 12 -7.97 -10.29 -7.19
C ASP A 12 -6.79 -10.35 -6.21
N GLN A 13 -5.78 -11.17 -6.49
CA GLN A 13 -4.56 -11.22 -5.70
C GLN A 13 -3.82 -9.88 -5.72
N ARG A 14 -3.79 -9.22 -6.88
CA ARG A 14 -3.21 -7.89 -7.05
C ARG A 14 -4.00 -6.82 -6.28
N ALA A 15 -5.33 -6.83 -6.36
CA ALA A 15 -6.18 -5.90 -5.62
C ALA A 15 -6.00 -6.07 -4.11
N ALA A 16 -5.92 -7.32 -3.63
CA ALA A 16 -5.63 -7.63 -2.23
C ALA A 16 -4.23 -7.15 -1.81
N ALA A 17 -3.21 -7.32 -2.66
CA ALA A 17 -1.86 -6.82 -2.41
C ALA A 17 -1.82 -5.28 -2.33
N VAL A 18 -2.53 -4.59 -3.24
CA VAL A 18 -2.67 -3.14 -3.24
C VAL A 18 -3.37 -2.66 -1.94
N ALA A 19 -4.49 -3.27 -1.56
CA ALA A 19 -5.21 -2.93 -0.33
C ALA A 19 -4.34 -3.15 0.93
N LYS A 20 -3.57 -4.23 0.96
CA LYS A 20 -2.63 -4.52 2.06
C LYS A 20 -1.53 -3.47 2.14
N LEU A 21 -0.95 -3.06 1.01
CA LEU A 21 0.08 -2.02 0.96
C LEU A 21 -0.46 -0.67 1.42
N PHE A 22 -1.68 -0.30 1.03
CA PHE A 22 -2.33 0.92 1.52
C PHE A 22 -2.44 0.92 3.05
N ARG A 23 -2.95 -0.17 3.65
CA ARG A 23 -3.05 -0.28 5.13
C ARG A 23 -1.69 -0.18 5.82
N LEU A 24 -0.64 -0.80 5.25
CA LEU A 24 0.70 -0.73 5.81
C LEU A 24 1.24 0.71 5.75
N ILE A 25 1.07 1.40 4.63
CA ILE A 25 1.49 2.80 4.46
C ILE A 25 0.75 3.74 5.42
N GLU A 26 -0.55 3.53 5.63
CA GLU A 26 -1.35 4.29 6.60
C GLU A 26 -0.82 4.09 8.02
N MET A 27 -0.60 2.84 8.43
CA MET A 27 -0.06 2.50 9.74
C MET A 27 1.34 3.08 9.95
N ASP A 28 2.25 2.93 8.98
CA ASP A 28 3.60 3.51 9.05
C ASP A 28 3.53 5.04 9.18
N THR A 29 2.61 5.69 8.45
CA THR A 29 2.42 7.14 8.49
C THR A 29 1.89 7.61 9.85
N GLU A 30 0.95 6.87 10.44
CA GLU A 30 0.45 7.16 11.78
C GLU A 30 1.57 7.07 12.83
N ILE A 31 2.36 5.98 12.79
CA ILE A 31 3.50 5.80 13.69
C ILE A 31 4.49 6.94 13.54
N ILE A 32 4.91 7.29 12.32
CA ILE A 32 5.81 8.43 12.06
C ILE A 32 5.22 9.73 12.62
N GLY A 33 3.92 9.94 12.46
CA GLY A 33 3.19 11.08 13.02
C GLY A 33 3.29 11.14 14.54
N GLN A 34 3.08 10.01 15.23
CA GLN A 34 3.20 9.90 16.67
C GLN A 34 4.64 10.17 17.15
N TYR A 35 5.65 9.66 16.46
CA TYR A 35 7.06 9.94 16.79
C TYR A 35 7.36 11.44 16.71
N ARG A 36 6.97 12.08 15.60
CA ARG A 36 7.17 13.52 15.39
C ARG A 36 6.42 14.37 16.41
N ALA A 37 5.18 13.99 16.77
CA ALA A 37 4.38 14.69 17.78
C ALA A 37 5.04 14.66 19.17
N ASN A 38 5.78 13.58 19.47
CA ASN A 38 6.55 13.44 20.71
C ASN A 38 7.97 14.02 20.62
N GLY A 39 8.35 14.63 19.49
CA GLY A 39 9.70 15.16 19.26
C GLY A 39 10.79 14.08 19.15
N ILE A 40 10.40 12.84 18.82
CA ILE A 40 11.30 11.71 18.68
C ILE A 40 11.73 11.59 17.21
N ASP A 41 13.03 11.75 16.95
CA ASP A 41 13.66 11.56 15.65
C ASP A 41 14.89 10.66 15.83
N ASP A 42 14.61 9.37 16.01
CA ASP A 42 15.61 8.34 16.26
C ASP A 42 15.70 7.33 15.10
N ALA A 43 16.60 6.35 15.25
CA ALA A 43 16.78 5.31 14.25
C ALA A 43 15.50 4.49 14.02
N GLN A 44 14.63 4.38 15.01
CA GLN A 44 13.38 3.64 14.91
C GLN A 44 12.35 4.41 14.06
N MET A 45 12.25 5.73 14.25
CA MET A 45 11.47 6.61 13.38
C MET A 45 11.92 6.50 11.91
N GLN A 46 13.23 6.48 11.65
CA GLN A 46 13.75 6.30 10.30
C GLN A 46 13.44 4.93 9.70
N GLN A 47 13.43 3.85 10.51
CA GLN A 47 12.98 2.53 10.03
C GLN A 47 11.54 2.55 9.52
N TYR A 48 10.63 3.26 10.21
CA TYR A 48 9.25 3.40 9.72
C TYR A 48 9.16 4.24 8.45
N VAL A 49 10.00 5.28 8.31
CA VAL A 49 10.10 6.06 7.07
C VAL A 49 10.57 5.19 5.90
N ASP A 50 11.60 4.38 6.12
CA ASP A 50 12.14 3.47 5.12
C ASP A 50 11.13 2.38 4.72
N LEU A 51 10.45 1.77 5.69
CA LEU A 51 9.38 0.79 5.45
C LEU A 51 8.25 1.40 4.61
N ARG A 52 7.78 2.60 4.97
CA ARG A 52 6.76 3.31 4.20
C ARG A 52 7.21 3.57 2.76
N ASN A 53 8.46 3.99 2.56
CA ASN A 53 9.00 4.26 1.23
C ASN A 53 9.11 2.99 0.39
N GLN A 54 9.50 1.86 0.99
CA GLN A 54 9.51 0.55 0.33
C GLN A 54 8.09 0.11 -0.06
N ASN A 55 7.12 0.26 0.85
CA ASN A 55 5.71 -0.07 0.59
C ASN A 55 5.13 0.81 -0.54
N LEU A 56 5.45 2.11 -0.56
CA LEU A 56 5.06 3.03 -1.64
C LEU A 56 5.67 2.64 -2.99
N LYS A 57 6.92 2.19 -3.01
CA LYS A 57 7.57 1.71 -4.24
C LYS A 57 6.89 0.45 -4.76
N GLN A 58 6.60 -0.51 -3.90
CA GLN A 58 5.88 -1.73 -4.28
C GLN A 58 4.47 -1.42 -4.78
N LEU A 59 3.77 -0.48 -4.14
CA LEU A 59 2.47 -0.01 -4.61
C LEU A 59 2.59 0.63 -6.00
N ALA A 60 3.58 1.49 -6.22
CA ALA A 60 3.83 2.09 -7.51
C ALA A 60 4.09 1.03 -8.59
N ASP A 61 4.92 0.01 -8.31
CA ASP A 61 5.22 -1.09 -9.25
C ASP A 61 3.96 -1.92 -9.57
N LEU A 62 3.12 -2.18 -8.56
CA LEU A 62 1.84 -2.89 -8.74
C LEU A 62 0.84 -2.08 -9.57
N LEU A 63 0.84 -0.75 -9.45
CA LEU A 63 -0.04 0.14 -10.22
C LEU A 63 0.51 0.43 -11.63
N HIS A 64 1.84 0.45 -11.82
CA HIS A 64 2.49 0.74 -13.11
C HIS A 64 2.37 -0.38 -14.15
N THR A 65 1.78 -1.52 -13.78
CA THR A 65 1.62 -2.62 -14.72
C THR A 65 0.46 -2.33 -15.68
N PRO A 66 0.70 -2.29 -17.00
CA PRO A 66 -0.09 -1.53 -17.97
C PRO A 66 -1.43 -2.18 -18.39
N LYS A 67 -2.14 -2.89 -17.51
CA LYS A 67 -3.34 -3.65 -17.93
C LYS A 67 -4.64 -3.41 -17.17
N LEU A 68 -4.66 -2.66 -16.07
CA LEU A 68 -5.91 -2.44 -15.33
C LEU A 68 -6.10 -0.98 -14.96
N ASN A 69 -7.17 -0.41 -15.49
CA ASN A 69 -7.82 0.79 -14.97
C ASN A 69 -8.33 0.44 -13.55
N ILE A 70 -7.47 0.58 -12.54
CA ILE A 70 -7.89 0.43 -11.15
C ILE A 70 -8.68 1.69 -10.79
N GLN A 71 -10.01 1.61 -10.88
CA GLN A 71 -10.89 2.58 -10.23
C GLN A 71 -10.82 2.31 -8.72
N LEU A 72 -9.98 3.08 -8.03
CA LEU A 72 -9.95 3.12 -6.57
C LEU A 72 -11.20 3.88 -6.09
N SER A 73 -12.24 3.14 -5.72
CA SER A 73 -13.39 3.68 -5.00
C SER A 73 -13.05 3.70 -3.51
N PHE A 74 -12.82 4.88 -2.95
CA PHE A 74 -12.68 5.06 -1.50
C PHE A 74 -14.08 5.30 -0.92
N ASP A 75 -14.79 4.24 -0.57
CA ASP A 75 -15.97 4.38 0.28
C ASP A 75 -15.51 4.84 1.66
N LYS A 76 -15.95 6.03 2.08
CA LYS A 76 -15.81 6.50 3.45
C LYS A 76 -16.52 5.50 4.36
N ALA A 77 -15.75 4.77 5.17
CA ALA A 77 -16.32 4.10 6.34
C ALA A 77 -16.86 5.20 7.28
N ALA A 78 -18.19 5.26 7.37
CA ALA A 78 -18.94 6.11 8.30
C ALA A 78 -19.16 5.37 9.61
#